data_AF-A0A5R2N781-F1
#
_entry.id   AF-A0A5R2N781-F1
#
_cell.length_a   1.000
_cell.length_b   1.000
_cell.length_c   1.000
_cell.angle_alpha   90.00
_cell.angle_beta   90.00
_cell.angle_gamma   90.00
#
_symmetry.space_group_name_H-M   'P 1'
#
loop_
_entity.id
_entity.type
_entity.pdbx_description
1 polymer ?
#
loop_
_entity_poly.entity_id
_entity_poly.type
_entity_poly.pdbx_seq_one_letter_code
_entity_poly.pdbx_strand_id
1 'polypeptide(L)'
;AHTNAPGSRHPKRYLDVQEILARGIDVYTTLNIQHVESLNDVVAQITRVRVRETVPDSIIDRADDVEIIDLTPDDLIKRLEEGKVYFPNTAQRAVENYFSPGNLTALRELALRRTAQRVDEQLLNHMQSHAIQGPWAAGERVLVCVDARPGGAARIRYARRLADRLRAPWTALHVDTPRSAGMSEDDKDRLATLLRLAEQLGAEVTTIPGQSVAQDIVRHA
;
A
#
# COMPACT_ATOMS: atom_id res chain seq x y z
N ALA A 1 -11.60 9.13 22.60
CA ALA A 1 -12.63 8.22 22.08
C ALA A 1 -12.17 6.76 21.97
N HIS A 2 -10.89 6.44 21.76
CA HIS A 2 -10.45 5.04 21.62
C HIS A 2 -10.04 4.37 22.95
N THR A 3 -9.68 5.16 23.95
CA THR A 3 -9.42 4.67 25.31
C THR A 3 -10.74 4.62 26.07
N ASN A 4 -10.99 3.51 26.77
CA ASN A 4 -12.18 3.37 27.62
C ASN A 4 -12.01 4.09 28.95
N ALA A 5 -13.12 4.28 29.66
CA ALA A 5 -13.10 4.91 30.97
C ALA A 5 -12.34 4.04 32.00
N PRO A 6 -11.73 4.64 33.03
CA PRO A 6 -11.16 3.88 34.14
C PRO A 6 -12.19 2.92 34.76
N GLY A 7 -11.77 1.67 35.03
CA GLY A 7 -12.66 0.62 35.52
C GLY A 7 -13.46 -0.13 34.45
N SER A 8 -13.37 0.27 33.18
CA SER A 8 -13.88 -0.54 32.06
C SER A 8 -13.10 -1.85 31.94
N ARG A 9 -13.80 -2.88 31.44
CA ARG A 9 -13.24 -4.23 31.30
C ARG A 9 -11.98 -4.28 30.43
N HIS A 10 -12.00 -3.59 29.30
CA HIS A 10 -10.86 -3.47 28.41
C HIS A 10 -10.33 -2.03 28.38
N PRO A 11 -9.01 -1.82 28.25
CA PRO A 11 -8.41 -0.48 28.21
C PRO A 11 -8.72 0.28 26.91
N LYS A 12 -8.99 -0.44 25.82
CA LYS A 12 -9.21 0.12 24.48
C LYS A 12 -10.52 -0.38 23.91
N ARG A 13 -11.26 0.52 23.26
CA ARG A 13 -12.58 0.21 22.70
C ARG A 13 -12.54 -0.84 21.60
N TYR A 14 -11.46 -0.91 20.83
CA TYR A 14 -11.31 -1.95 19.81
C TYR A 14 -11.25 -3.37 20.42
N LEU A 15 -10.83 -3.51 21.68
CA LEU A 15 -10.84 -4.80 22.37
C LEU A 15 -12.27 -5.20 22.75
N ASP A 16 -13.12 -4.23 23.13
CA ASP A 16 -14.56 -4.50 23.32
C ASP A 16 -15.19 -4.97 22.00
N VAL A 17 -14.87 -4.29 20.89
CA VAL A 17 -15.34 -4.68 19.55
C VAL A 17 -14.93 -6.11 19.23
N GLN A 18 -13.67 -6.49 19.48
CA GLN A 18 -13.22 -7.87 19.28
C GLN A 18 -13.97 -8.88 20.15
N GLU A 19 -14.27 -8.54 21.41
CA GLU A 19 -15.06 -9.43 22.26
C GLU A 19 -16.50 -9.58 21.75
N ILE A 20 -17.13 -8.48 21.30
CA ILE A 20 -18.49 -8.49 20.76
C ILE A 20 -18.55 -9.35 19.49
N LEU A 21 -17.59 -9.17 18.57
CA LEU A 21 -17.46 -9.98 17.36
C LEU A 21 -17.22 -11.46 17.68
N ALA A 22 -16.42 -11.78 18.70
CA ALA A 22 -16.18 -13.15 19.13
C ALA A 22 -17.44 -13.88 19.65
N ARG A 23 -18.51 -13.13 19.96
CA ARG A 23 -19.83 -13.67 20.32
C ARG A 23 -20.81 -13.73 19.14
N GLY A 24 -20.35 -13.45 17.92
CA GLY A 24 -21.17 -13.46 16.71
C GLY A 24 -22.14 -12.28 16.61
N ILE A 25 -21.79 -11.14 17.22
CA ILE A 25 -22.58 -9.91 17.14
C ILE A 25 -21.87 -8.94 16.20
N ASP A 26 -22.57 -8.49 15.16
CA ASP A 26 -22.06 -7.52 14.20
C ASP A 26 -21.87 -6.14 14.83
N VAL A 27 -20.82 -5.42 14.42
CA VAL A 27 -20.48 -4.10 14.97
C VAL A 27 -20.26 -3.10 13.85
N TYR A 28 -21.04 -2.02 13.87
CA TYR A 28 -20.76 -0.82 13.11
C TYR A 28 -19.93 0.15 13.97
N THR A 29 -18.89 0.73 13.40
CA THR A 29 -18.02 1.69 14.10
C THR A 29 -17.53 2.78 13.17
N THR A 30 -16.99 3.86 13.74
CA THR A 30 -16.42 4.98 12.99
C THR A 30 -14.99 5.26 13.45
N LEU A 31 -14.14 5.63 12.50
CA LEU A 31 -12.73 5.91 12.74
C LEU A 31 -12.26 7.02 11.81
N ASN A 32 -11.65 8.06 12.36
CA ASN A 32 -10.94 9.05 11.54
C ASN A 32 -9.54 8.52 11.20
N ILE A 33 -9.07 8.80 9.97
CA ILE A 33 -7.79 8.30 9.45
C ILE A 33 -6.58 8.65 10.34
N GLN A 34 -6.67 9.77 11.06
CA GLN A 34 -5.64 10.25 11.99
C GLN A 34 -5.32 9.29 13.14
N HIS A 35 -6.22 8.35 13.44
CA HIS A 35 -6.08 7.40 14.54
C HIS A 35 -5.47 6.07 14.12
N VAL A 36 -5.18 5.86 12.83
CA VAL A 36 -4.48 4.65 12.38
C VAL A 36 -3.02 4.70 12.84
N GLU A 37 -2.56 3.66 13.54
CA GLU A 37 -1.23 3.62 14.15
C GLU A 37 -0.11 3.88 13.13
N SER A 38 -0.12 3.19 11.99
CA SER A 38 0.92 3.34 10.96
C SER A 38 0.99 4.74 10.34
N LEU A 39 -0.09 5.53 10.44
CA LEU A 39 -0.17 6.87 9.86
C LEU A 39 0.17 7.98 10.86
N ASN A 40 0.44 7.64 12.12
CA ASN A 40 0.58 8.63 13.20
C ASN A 40 1.67 9.68 12.91
N ASP A 41 2.84 9.24 12.44
CA ASP A 41 3.97 10.13 12.16
C ASP A 41 3.69 11.02 10.94
N VAL A 42 3.06 10.47 9.90
CA VAL A 42 2.68 11.23 8.69
C VAL A 42 1.64 12.30 9.05
N VAL A 43 0.63 11.94 9.84
CA VAL A 43 -0.40 12.86 10.34
C VAL A 43 0.22 13.95 11.21
N ALA A 44 1.17 13.60 12.08
CA ALA A 44 1.87 14.58 12.91
C ALA A 44 2.73 15.53 12.08
N GLN A 45 3.36 15.07 11.00
CA GLN A 45 4.11 15.94 10.08
C GLN A 45 3.21 16.95 9.36
N ILE A 46 2.03 16.51 8.91
CA ILE A 46 1.06 17.36 8.22
C ILE A 46 0.46 18.38 9.20
N THR A 47 -0.09 17.88 10.32
CA THR A 47 -0.96 18.68 11.19
C THR A 47 -0.20 19.36 12.33
N ARG A 48 1.05 18.97 12.58
CA ARG A 48 1.86 19.32 13.77
C ARG A 48 1.23 18.89 15.10
N VAL A 49 0.18 18.07 15.05
CA VAL A 49 -0.51 17.54 16.23
C VAL A 49 -0.27 16.04 16.29
N ARG A 50 0.31 15.56 17.39
CA ARG A 50 0.49 14.13 17.61
C ARG A 50 -0.78 13.51 18.18
N VAL A 51 -1.32 12.53 17.49
CA VAL A 51 -2.52 11.80 17.91
C VAL A 51 -2.12 10.77 18.97
N ARG A 52 -2.61 10.94 20.20
CA ARG A 52 -2.28 10.04 21.33
C ARG A 52 -3.11 8.77 21.36
N GLU A 53 -4.33 8.85 20.83
CA GLU A 53 -5.23 7.72 20.79
C GLU A 53 -5.18 7.09 19.42
N THR A 54 -4.68 5.87 19.34
CA THR A 54 -4.52 5.15 18.09
C THR A 54 -5.20 3.79 18.13
N VAL A 55 -5.41 3.24 16.94
CA VAL A 55 -5.95 1.91 16.68
C VAL A 55 -4.94 1.17 15.78
N PRO A 56 -4.54 -0.05 16.13
CA PRO A 56 -3.63 -0.85 15.28
C PRO A 56 -4.26 -1.12 13.91
N ASP A 57 -3.45 -1.03 12.85
CA ASP A 57 -3.85 -1.34 11.47
C ASP A 57 -4.57 -2.70 11.37
N SER A 58 -4.06 -3.72 12.07
CA SER A 58 -4.61 -5.08 12.06
C SER A 58 -6.06 -5.20 12.55
N ILE A 59 -6.56 -4.22 13.29
CA ILE A 59 -7.97 -4.17 13.67
C ILE A 59 -8.84 -3.74 12.47
N ILE A 60 -8.34 -2.80 11.68
CA ILE A 60 -9.03 -2.24 10.51
C ILE A 60 -8.98 -3.25 9.35
N ASP A 61 -7.84 -3.91 9.18
CA ASP A 61 -7.61 -4.90 8.12
C ASP A 61 -8.52 -6.13 8.28
N ARG A 62 -9.01 -6.37 9.50
CA ARG A 62 -9.98 -7.41 9.84
C ARG A 62 -11.45 -7.03 9.59
N ALA A 63 -11.76 -5.76 9.28
CA ALA A 63 -13.14 -5.35 9.05
C ALA A 63 -13.66 -5.99 7.77
N ASP A 64 -14.87 -6.56 7.79
CA ASP A 64 -15.45 -7.21 6.61
C ASP A 64 -15.74 -6.21 5.49
N ASP A 65 -16.20 -5.01 5.85
CA ASP A 65 -16.48 -3.89 4.94
C ASP A 65 -15.90 -2.58 5.49
N VAL A 66 -15.47 -1.70 4.59
CA VAL A 66 -14.99 -0.35 4.91
C VAL A 66 -15.65 0.65 3.95
N GLU A 67 -16.39 1.61 4.52
CA GLU A 67 -17.04 2.69 3.78
C GLU A 67 -16.35 4.02 4.09
N ILE A 68 -15.98 4.76 3.03
CA ILE A 68 -15.42 6.10 3.18
C ILE A 68 -16.54 7.15 3.21
N ILE A 69 -16.62 7.89 4.31
CA ILE A 69 -17.47 9.06 4.41
C ILE A 69 -16.65 10.29 4.03
N ASP A 70 -16.77 10.69 2.77
CA ASP A 70 -15.98 11.78 2.19
C ASP A 70 -16.71 13.13 2.26
N LEU A 71 -15.96 14.19 2.55
CA LEU A 71 -16.44 15.57 2.55
C LEU A 71 -15.32 16.49 2.05
N THR A 72 -15.69 17.52 1.28
CA THR A 72 -14.68 18.48 0.83
C THR A 72 -14.09 19.27 2.01
N PRO A 73 -12.81 19.67 1.96
CA PRO A 73 -12.22 20.53 2.98
C PRO A 73 -13.04 21.80 3.24
N ASP A 74 -13.50 22.46 2.18
CA ASP A 74 -14.28 23.71 2.27
C ASP A 74 -15.61 23.50 2.98
N ASP A 75 -16.32 22.40 2.68
CA ASP A 75 -17.58 22.08 3.36
C ASP A 75 -17.36 21.74 4.85
N LEU A 76 -16.26 21.06 5.18
CA LEU A 76 -15.94 20.74 6.57
C LEU A 76 -15.60 22.00 7.37
N ILE A 77 -14.84 22.93 6.78
CA ILE A 77 -14.52 24.23 7.38
C ILE A 77 -15.79 25.05 7.57
N LYS A 78 -16.66 25.11 6.56
CA LYS A 78 -17.95 25.78 6.68
C LYS A 78 -18.81 25.22 7.81
N ARG A 79 -18.87 23.88 7.94
CA ARG A 79 -19.60 23.24 9.05
C ARG A 79 -18.99 23.56 10.41
N LEU A 80 -17.67 23.71 10.49
CA LEU A 80 -16.97 24.13 11.70
C LEU A 80 -17.36 25.56 12.09
N GLU A 81 -17.34 26.49 11.14
CA GLU A 81 -17.74 27.89 11.34
C GLU A 81 -19.21 28.02 11.75
N GLU A 82 -20.08 27.18 11.20
CA GLU A 82 -21.50 27.09 11.55
C GLU A 82 -21.76 26.40 12.90
N GLY A 83 -20.72 25.94 13.61
CA GLY A 83 -20.85 25.26 14.91
C GLY A 83 -21.46 23.85 14.83
N LYS A 84 -21.50 23.25 13.63
CA LYS A 84 -22.07 21.91 13.38
C LYS A 84 -21.09 20.78 13.68
N VAL A 85 -19.85 21.11 14.05
CA VAL A 85 -18.81 20.15 14.41
C VAL A 85 -18.40 20.40 15.87
N TYR A 86 -18.64 19.41 16.73
CA TYR A 86 -18.37 19.52 18.16
C TYR A 86 -16.91 19.20 18.48
N PHE A 87 -16.26 20.06 19.27
CA PHE A 87 -14.96 19.77 19.90
C PHE A 87 -15.02 20.10 21.40
N PRO A 88 -14.38 19.28 22.26
CA PRO A 88 -14.20 19.67 23.65
C PRO A 88 -13.40 20.98 23.71
N ASN A 89 -13.85 21.94 24.54
CA ASN A 89 -13.37 23.32 24.66
C ASN A 89 -11.86 23.51 24.95
N THR A 90 -11.08 22.44 25.07
CA THR A 90 -9.77 22.47 25.69
C THR A 90 -8.63 22.90 24.76
N ALA A 91 -8.86 23.14 23.46
CA ALA A 91 -7.76 23.47 22.54
C ALA A 91 -8.16 24.23 21.25
N GLN A 92 -8.95 25.31 21.34
CA GLN A 92 -9.45 26.06 20.18
C GLN A 92 -8.36 26.46 19.15
N ARG A 93 -7.18 26.91 19.59
CA ARG A 93 -6.06 27.26 18.69
C ARG A 93 -5.38 26.05 18.01
N ALA A 94 -5.32 24.90 18.66
CA ALA A 94 -4.76 23.70 18.05
C ALA A 94 -5.73 23.12 17.00
N VAL A 95 -7.03 23.29 17.26
CA VAL A 95 -8.12 22.93 16.34
C VAL A 95 -8.06 23.82 15.08
N GLU A 96 -7.93 25.15 15.21
CA GLU A 96 -7.81 26.06 14.05
C GLU A 96 -6.67 25.68 13.09
N ASN A 97 -5.50 25.33 13.61
CA ASN A 97 -4.38 24.88 12.77
C ASN A 97 -4.63 23.50 12.15
N TYR A 98 -5.31 22.60 12.87
CA TYR A 98 -5.66 21.28 12.37
C TYR A 98 -6.63 21.37 11.18
N PHE A 99 -7.67 22.20 11.30
CA PHE A 99 -8.72 22.39 10.29
C PHE A 99 -8.36 23.43 9.21
N SER A 100 -7.08 23.49 8.82
CA SER A 100 -6.66 24.29 7.67
C SER A 100 -6.94 23.54 6.35
N PRO A 101 -7.26 24.23 5.24
CA PRO A 101 -7.54 23.60 3.95
C PRO A 101 -6.46 22.61 3.49
N GLY A 102 -5.18 22.96 3.68
CA GLY A 102 -4.05 22.12 3.32
C GLY A 102 -3.98 20.82 4.12
N ASN A 103 -4.18 20.90 5.44
CA ASN A 103 -4.18 19.73 6.31
C ASN A 103 -5.35 18.80 5.99
N LEU A 104 -6.55 19.36 5.83
CA LEU A 104 -7.74 18.58 5.49
C LEU A 104 -7.63 17.91 4.12
N THR A 105 -7.04 18.60 3.13
CA THR A 105 -6.76 18.01 1.82
C THR A 105 -5.81 16.81 1.92
N ALA A 106 -4.72 16.95 2.68
CA ALA A 106 -3.75 15.87 2.86
C ALA A 106 -4.35 14.68 3.64
N LEU A 107 -5.16 14.95 4.68
CA LEU A 107 -5.86 13.89 5.42
C LEU A 107 -6.91 13.19 4.54
N ARG A 108 -7.61 13.91 3.67
CA ARG A 108 -8.54 13.34 2.69
C ARG A 108 -7.82 12.42 1.71
N GLU A 109 -6.67 12.84 1.18
CA GLU A 109 -5.83 11.99 0.33
C GLU A 109 -5.40 10.71 1.05
N LEU A 110 -4.93 10.81 2.31
CA LEU A 110 -4.57 9.65 3.11
C LEU A 110 -5.74 8.69 3.32
N ALA A 111 -6.94 9.22 3.59
CA ALA A 111 -8.14 8.42 3.79
C ALA A 111 -8.54 7.66 2.51
N LEU A 112 -8.57 8.35 1.37
CA LEU A 112 -8.87 7.75 0.06
C LEU A 112 -7.85 6.68 -0.30
N ARG A 113 -6.55 6.96 -0.10
CA ARG A 113 -5.49 5.99 -0.39
C ARG A 113 -5.56 4.75 0.48
N ARG A 114 -5.83 4.90 1.79
CA ARG A 114 -6.00 3.75 2.70
C ARG A 114 -7.22 2.91 2.33
N THR A 115 -8.31 3.56 1.93
CA THR A 115 -9.52 2.86 1.48
C THR A 115 -9.26 2.06 0.21
N ALA A 116 -8.56 2.65 -0.77
CA ALA A 116 -8.16 1.96 -1.99
C ALA A 116 -7.31 0.72 -1.69
N GLN A 117 -6.30 0.84 -0.83
CA GLN A 117 -5.46 -0.29 -0.40
C GLN A 117 -6.29 -1.42 0.22
N ARG A 118 -7.29 -1.08 1.04
CA ARG A 118 -8.17 -2.08 1.67
C ARG A 118 -9.02 -2.83 0.65
N VAL A 119 -9.56 -2.12 -0.35
CA VAL A 119 -10.34 -2.71 -1.45
C VAL A 119 -9.45 -3.66 -2.26
N ASP A 120 -8.20 -3.27 -2.53
CA ASP A 120 -7.23 -4.12 -3.24
C ASP A 120 -6.95 -5.43 -2.45
N GLU A 121 -6.74 -5.35 -1.14
CA GLU A 121 -6.51 -6.53 -0.28
C GLU A 121 -7.73 -7.47 -0.20
N GLN A 122 -8.93 -6.90 -0.09
CA GLN A 122 -10.20 -7.65 -0.11
C GLN A 122 -10.33 -8.48 -1.39
N LEU A 123 -10.00 -7.84 -2.52
CA LEU A 123 -10.03 -8.46 -3.83
C LEU A 123 -9.01 -9.60 -3.95
N LEU A 124 -7.77 -9.38 -3.49
CA LEU A 124 -6.73 -10.42 -3.46
C LEU A 124 -7.14 -11.63 -2.63
N ASN A 125 -7.70 -11.42 -1.43
CA ASN A 125 -8.17 -12.50 -0.55
C ASN A 125 -9.35 -13.26 -1.18
N HIS A 126 -10.27 -12.56 -1.84
CA HIS A 126 -11.37 -13.20 -2.58
C HIS A 126 -10.84 -14.07 -3.73
N MET A 127 -9.85 -13.60 -4.49
CA MET A 127 -9.25 -14.39 -5.58
C MET A 127 -8.50 -15.64 -5.07
N GLN A 128 -7.73 -15.51 -3.99
CA GLN A 128 -7.02 -16.64 -3.38
C GLN A 128 -7.98 -17.70 -2.86
N SER A 129 -9.06 -17.29 -2.17
CA SER A 129 -10.08 -18.20 -1.66
C SER A 129 -10.90 -18.88 -2.76
N HIS A 130 -11.02 -18.25 -3.94
CA HIS A 130 -11.76 -18.80 -5.09
C HIS A 130 -10.86 -19.43 -6.15
N ALA A 131 -9.55 -19.58 -5.88
CA ALA A 131 -8.56 -20.17 -6.79
C ALA A 131 -8.62 -19.61 -8.24
N ILE A 132 -8.93 -18.33 -8.39
CA ILE A 132 -9.07 -17.69 -9.69
C ILE A 132 -7.67 -17.46 -10.28
N GLN A 133 -7.24 -18.33 -11.19
CA GLN A 133 -6.00 -18.14 -11.95
C GLN A 133 -6.22 -17.17 -13.12
N GLY A 134 -5.69 -15.95 -12.99
CA GLY A 134 -5.64 -14.98 -14.08
C GLY A 134 -5.00 -13.66 -13.64
N PRO A 135 -4.31 -12.94 -14.53
CA PRO A 135 -3.58 -11.72 -14.15
C PRO A 135 -4.58 -10.54 -14.08
N TRP A 136 -4.69 -9.88 -12.93
CA TRP A 136 -5.36 -8.57 -12.88
C TRP A 136 -4.33 -7.44 -12.96
N ALA A 137 -4.50 -6.60 -13.98
CA ALA A 137 -3.84 -5.32 -14.24
C ALA A 137 -4.09 -4.21 -13.18
N ALA A 138 -4.31 -4.53 -11.90
CA ALA A 138 -4.55 -3.53 -10.85
C ALA A 138 -3.30 -3.21 -10.00
N GLY A 139 -2.28 -4.07 -10.06
CA GLY A 139 -1.00 -3.83 -9.40
C GLY A 139 0.06 -3.36 -10.38
N GLU A 140 0.85 -2.37 -9.99
CA GLU A 140 2.11 -2.06 -10.65
C GLU A 140 2.98 -3.32 -10.70
N ARG A 141 3.62 -3.60 -11.83
CA ARG A 141 4.57 -4.71 -12.00
C ARG A 141 5.85 -4.17 -12.60
N VAL A 142 6.99 -4.61 -12.11
CA VAL A 142 8.29 -4.17 -12.63
C VAL A 142 8.92 -5.29 -13.43
N LEU A 143 9.03 -5.10 -14.74
CA LEU A 143 9.77 -6.00 -15.62
C LEU A 143 11.16 -5.40 -15.90
N VAL A 144 12.22 -6.19 -15.71
CA VAL A 144 13.57 -5.81 -16.11
C VAL A 144 14.11 -6.80 -17.14
N CYS A 145 14.52 -6.29 -18.29
CA CYS A 145 15.13 -7.09 -19.34
C CYS A 145 16.62 -7.31 -19.03
N VAL A 146 17.06 -8.56 -19.06
CA VAL A 146 18.43 -8.97 -18.76
C VAL A 146 19.12 -9.47 -20.03
N ASP A 147 20.25 -8.85 -20.33
CA ASP A 147 21.14 -9.19 -21.44
C ASP A 147 22.61 -9.14 -20.98
N ALA A 148 23.53 -9.65 -21.80
CA ALA A 148 24.97 -9.63 -21.49
C ALA A 148 25.63 -8.24 -21.69
N ARG A 149 24.85 -7.19 -21.94
CA ARG A 149 25.39 -5.84 -22.20
C ARG A 149 25.91 -5.19 -20.92
N PRO A 150 26.89 -4.26 -21.03
CA PRO A 150 27.38 -3.51 -19.89
C PRO A 150 26.25 -2.82 -19.10
N GLY A 151 26.43 -2.70 -17.78
CA GLY A 151 25.46 -2.02 -16.90
C GLY A 151 24.24 -2.84 -16.49
N GLY A 152 24.17 -4.14 -16.79
CA GLY A 152 23.08 -5.03 -16.37
C GLY A 152 22.83 -5.02 -14.85
N ALA A 153 23.89 -5.09 -14.03
CA ALA A 153 23.76 -5.10 -12.58
C ALA A 153 23.15 -3.81 -12.02
N ALA A 154 23.46 -2.65 -12.61
CA ALA A 154 22.87 -1.38 -12.21
C ALA A 154 21.36 -1.32 -12.50
N ARG A 155 20.94 -1.85 -13.66
CA ARG A 155 19.52 -1.97 -14.05
C ARG A 155 18.75 -2.89 -13.09
N ILE A 156 19.31 -4.05 -12.74
CA ILE A 156 18.69 -4.99 -11.80
C ILE A 156 18.52 -4.34 -10.42
N ARG A 157 19.55 -3.68 -9.88
CA ARG A 157 19.44 -2.98 -8.59
C ARG A 157 18.43 -1.83 -8.65
N TYR A 158 18.32 -1.14 -9.78
CA TYR A 158 17.31 -0.10 -9.97
C TYR A 158 15.90 -0.68 -9.97
N ALA A 159 15.67 -1.77 -10.72
CA ALA A 159 14.40 -2.48 -10.77
C ALA A 159 13.98 -2.96 -9.37
N ARG A 160 14.92 -3.51 -8.58
CA ARG A 160 14.67 -3.88 -7.18
C ARG A 160 14.18 -2.69 -6.34
N ARG A 161 14.88 -1.55 -6.39
CA ARG A 161 14.50 -0.33 -5.66
C ARG A 161 13.17 0.27 -6.16
N LEU A 162 12.85 0.09 -7.44
CA LEU A 162 11.58 0.53 -8.01
C LEU A 162 10.45 -0.38 -7.51
N ALA A 163 10.64 -1.70 -7.54
CA ALA A 163 9.72 -2.69 -7.03
C ALA A 163 9.43 -2.48 -5.53
N ASP A 164 10.45 -2.17 -4.72
CA ASP A 164 10.27 -1.79 -3.30
C ASP A 164 9.36 -0.57 -3.12
N ARG A 165 9.61 0.49 -3.90
CA ARG A 165 8.83 1.73 -3.81
C ARG A 165 7.39 1.54 -4.23
N LEU A 166 7.17 0.71 -5.24
CA LEU A 166 5.84 0.39 -5.76
C LEU A 166 5.14 -0.73 -4.97
N ARG A 167 5.85 -1.40 -4.05
CA ARG A 167 5.43 -2.64 -3.39
C ARG A 167 4.90 -3.67 -4.41
N ALA A 168 5.60 -3.74 -5.55
CA ALA A 168 5.22 -4.50 -6.71
C ALA A 168 6.04 -5.79 -6.85
N PRO A 169 5.46 -6.89 -7.34
CA PRO A 169 6.26 -8.02 -7.80
C PRO A 169 7.13 -7.56 -8.99
N TRP A 170 8.30 -8.18 -9.13
CA TRP A 170 9.22 -7.86 -10.20
C TRP A 170 9.86 -9.10 -10.82
N THR A 171 10.00 -9.05 -12.14
CA THR A 171 10.46 -10.17 -12.95
C THR A 171 11.70 -9.76 -13.74
N ALA A 172 12.73 -10.59 -13.72
CA ALA A 172 13.91 -10.48 -14.57
C ALA A 172 13.75 -11.40 -15.78
N LEU A 173 13.57 -10.80 -16.95
CA LEU A 173 13.27 -11.50 -18.20
C LEU A 173 14.50 -11.54 -19.12
N HIS A 174 14.88 -12.75 -19.54
CA HIS A 174 15.78 -12.96 -20.66
C HIS A 174 15.01 -13.51 -21.87
N VAL A 175 15.27 -12.95 -23.06
CA VAL A 175 14.73 -13.49 -24.32
C VAL A 175 15.86 -14.22 -25.04
N ASP A 176 15.74 -15.54 -25.09
CA ASP A 176 16.67 -16.42 -25.79
C ASP A 176 16.35 -16.42 -27.28
N THR A 177 17.26 -15.88 -28.08
CA THR A 177 17.08 -15.72 -29.54
C THR A 177 18.07 -16.58 -30.30
N PRO A 178 17.86 -16.85 -31.61
CA PRO A 178 18.87 -17.55 -32.42
C PRO A 178 20.26 -16.87 -32.41
N ARG A 179 20.34 -15.57 -32.11
CA ARG A 179 21.62 -14.85 -31.93
C ARG A 179 22.31 -15.18 -30.60
N SER A 180 21.54 -15.58 -29.59
CA SER A 180 22.05 -16.02 -28.29
C SER A 180 22.88 -17.31 -28.43
N ALA A 181 22.58 -18.15 -29.42
CA ALA A 181 23.39 -19.33 -29.74
C ALA A 181 24.83 -18.98 -30.21
N GLY A 182 25.03 -17.75 -30.72
CA GLY A 182 26.34 -17.23 -31.12
C GLY A 182 27.06 -16.41 -30.04
N MET A 183 26.54 -16.35 -28.81
CA MET A 183 27.19 -15.62 -27.71
C MET A 183 28.53 -16.26 -27.35
N SER A 184 29.51 -15.40 -27.05
CA SER A 184 30.77 -15.83 -26.45
C SER A 184 30.54 -16.49 -25.09
N GLU A 185 31.44 -17.37 -24.66
CA GLU A 185 31.36 -17.97 -23.31
C GLU A 185 31.37 -16.89 -22.21
N ASP A 186 32.20 -15.84 -22.38
CA ASP A 186 32.24 -14.70 -21.46
C ASP A 186 30.88 -13.98 -21.34
N ASP A 187 30.15 -13.84 -22.45
CA ASP A 187 28.83 -13.22 -22.45
C ASP A 187 27.76 -14.12 -21.80
N LYS A 188 27.87 -15.45 -21.98
CA LYS A 188 27.00 -16.43 -21.32
C LYS A 188 27.21 -16.40 -19.81
N ASP A 189 28.47 -16.39 -19.36
CA ASP A 189 28.84 -16.31 -17.94
C ASP A 189 28.35 -15.01 -17.31
N ARG A 190 28.49 -13.89 -18.03
CA ARG A 190 27.96 -12.59 -17.59
C ARG A 190 26.44 -12.62 -17.44
N LEU A 191 25.72 -13.15 -18.43
CA LEU A 191 24.27 -13.27 -18.38
C LEU A 191 23.83 -14.14 -17.19
N ALA A 192 24.43 -15.31 -17.00
CA ALA A 192 24.13 -16.20 -15.88
C ALA A 192 24.38 -15.50 -14.52
N THR A 193 25.47 -14.74 -14.40
CA THR A 193 25.78 -13.94 -13.20
C THR A 193 24.71 -12.89 -12.92
N LEU A 194 24.21 -12.21 -13.97
CA LEU A 194 23.15 -11.20 -13.83
C LEU A 194 21.81 -11.82 -13.44
N LEU A 195 21.42 -12.96 -14.01
CA LEU A 195 20.20 -13.67 -13.63
C LEU A 195 20.25 -14.13 -12.17
N ARG A 196 21.38 -14.70 -11.73
CA ARG A 196 21.60 -15.06 -10.31
C ARG A 196 21.51 -13.85 -9.38
N LEU A 197 22.07 -12.70 -9.79
CA LEU A 197 21.94 -11.46 -9.01
C LEU A 197 20.48 -11.03 -8.87
N ALA A 198 19.67 -11.15 -9.92
CA ALA A 198 18.25 -10.81 -9.87
C ALA A 198 17.50 -11.75 -8.91
N GLU A 199 17.74 -13.05 -9.00
CA GLU A 199 17.18 -14.06 -8.10
C GLU A 199 17.56 -13.82 -6.63
N GLN A 200 18.84 -13.54 -6.36
CA GLN A 200 19.33 -13.19 -5.01
C GLN A 200 18.67 -11.94 -4.43
N LEU A 201 18.26 -11.00 -5.28
CA LEU A 201 17.55 -9.81 -4.87
C LEU A 201 16.02 -10.04 -4.78
N GLY A 202 15.55 -11.25 -5.06
CA GLY A 202 14.15 -11.64 -4.95
C GLY A 202 13.31 -11.37 -6.20
N ALA A 203 13.91 -11.32 -7.39
CA ALA A 203 13.16 -11.32 -8.64
C ALA A 203 12.65 -12.73 -8.98
N GLU A 204 11.50 -12.81 -9.63
CA GLU A 204 11.15 -13.98 -10.44
C GLU A 204 12.03 -13.97 -11.71
N VAL A 205 12.77 -15.03 -11.98
CA VAL A 205 13.64 -15.11 -13.16
C VAL A 205 12.98 -15.95 -14.23
N THR A 206 12.78 -15.36 -15.41
CA THR A 206 12.12 -16.00 -16.54
C THR A 206 12.99 -15.92 -17.79
N THR A 207 13.16 -17.05 -18.47
CA THR A 207 13.78 -17.09 -19.81
C THR A 207 12.75 -17.58 -20.82
N ILE A 208 12.50 -16.80 -21.86
CA ILE A 208 11.56 -17.16 -22.93
C ILE A 208 12.31 -17.31 -24.26
N PRO A 209 11.99 -18.33 -25.07
CA PRO A 209 12.47 -18.39 -26.45
C PRO A 209 11.77 -17.31 -27.29
N GLY A 210 12.50 -16.64 -28.16
CA GLY A 210 11.98 -15.55 -28.98
C GLY A 210 12.73 -15.33 -30.28
N GLN A 211 12.12 -14.59 -31.19
CA GLN A 211 12.74 -14.18 -32.46
C GLN A 211 13.02 -12.67 -32.49
N SER A 212 12.19 -11.88 -31.80
CA SER A 212 12.27 -10.44 -31.77
C SER A 212 12.13 -9.98 -30.32
N VAL A 213 13.27 -9.65 -29.70
CA VAL A 213 13.35 -9.24 -28.30
C VAL A 213 12.25 -8.23 -27.93
N ALA A 214 12.06 -7.19 -28.73
CA ALA A 214 11.04 -6.17 -28.45
C ALA A 214 9.61 -6.71 -28.50
N GLN A 215 9.26 -7.52 -29.51
CA GLN A 215 7.92 -8.08 -29.65
C GLN A 215 7.63 -9.14 -28.59
N ASP A 216 8.62 -9.96 -28.27
CA ASP A 216 8.50 -11.02 -27.29
C ASP A 216 8.42 -10.46 -25.85
N ILE A 217 9.11 -9.35 -25.57
CA ILE A 217 8.91 -8.58 -24.32
C ILE A 217 7.48 -8.05 -24.23
N VAL A 218 6.97 -7.40 -25.29
CA VAL A 218 5.62 -6.82 -25.29
C VAL A 218 4.54 -7.91 -25.17
N ARG A 219 4.77 -9.10 -25.73
CA ARG A 219 3.86 -10.24 -25.60
C ARG A 219 3.87 -10.84 -24.19
N HIS A 220 5.00 -10.75 -23.48
CA HIS A 220 5.15 -11.26 -22.13
C HIS A 220 4.64 -10.29 -21.05
N ALA A 221 4.77 -8.98 -21.28
CA ALA A 221 4.35 -7.91 -20.38
C ALA A 221 2.82 -7.79 -20.32
#